data_AF-A0A8J2YDP6-F1
#
_entry.id   AF-A0A8J2YDP6-F1
#
_cell.length_a   1.000
_cell.length_b   1.000
_cell.length_c   1.000
_cell.angle_alpha   90.00
_cell.angle_beta   90.00
_cell.angle_gamma   90.00
#
_symmetry.space_group_name_H-M   'P 1'
#
loop_
_entity.id
_entity.type
_entity.pdbx_description
1 polymer ?
#
loop_
_entity_poly.entity_id
_entity_poly.type
_entity_poly.pdbx_seq_one_letter_code
_entity_poly.pdbx_strand_id
1 'polypeptide(L)' 'METALQSLESGEKAQMRGRAAKPGEVVKVVAFLASNDASFVNGSVLFVDDGAAVFKR' A
#
# COMPACT_ATOMS: atom_id res chain seq x y z
N MET A 1 -7.32 16.02 17.93
CA MET A 1 -7.06 14.59 18.22
C MET A 1 -8.12 13.71 17.57
N GLU A 2 -9.41 14.02 17.75
CA GLU A 2 -10.57 13.43 17.05
C GLU A 2 -10.35 13.24 15.53
N THR A 3 -9.93 14.31 14.83
CA THR A 3 -9.74 14.32 13.37
C THR A 3 -8.63 13.38 12.90
N ALA A 4 -7.58 13.20 13.70
CA ALA A 4 -6.49 12.29 13.37
C ALA A 4 -6.96 10.84 13.49
N LEU A 5 -7.70 10.50 14.55
CA LEU A 5 -8.31 9.17 14.70
C LEU A 5 -9.27 8.87 13.55
N GLN A 6 -10.15 9.81 13.20
CA GLN A 6 -11.06 9.67 12.04
C GLN A 6 -10.30 9.42 10.73
N SER A 7 -9.16 10.07 10.51
CA SER A 7 -8.35 9.86 9.31
C SER A 7 -7.70 8.48 9.25
N LEU A 8 -7.27 7.94 10.41
CA LEU A 8 -6.70 6.59 10.50
C LEU A 8 -7.77 5.53 10.24
N GLU A 9 -8.92 5.64 10.88
CA GLU A 9 -10.07 4.72 10.68
C GLU A 9 -10.54 4.72 9.23
N SER A 10 -10.58 5.89 8.59
CA SER A 10 -10.93 6.01 7.18
C SER A 10 -9.92 5.30 6.27
N GLY A 11 -8.63 5.40 6.59
CA GLY A 11 -7.56 4.70 5.90
C GLY A 11 -7.70 3.17 6.01
N GLU A 12 -8.01 2.65 7.21
CA GLU A 12 -8.18 1.21 7.43
C GLU A 12 -9.39 0.63 6.71
N LYS A 13 -10.52 1.37 6.66
CA LYS A 13 -11.72 0.94 5.93
C LYS A 13 -11.51 0.85 4.42
N ALA A 14 -10.62 1.68 3.87
CA ALA A 14 -10.28 1.63 2.45
C ALA A 14 -9.51 0.35 2.08
N GLN A 15 -8.84 -0.27 3.05
CA GLN A 15 -8.06 -1.49 2.82
C GLN A 15 -8.98 -2.70 2.72
N MET A 16 -8.70 -3.62 1.80
CA MET A 16 -9.50 -4.85 1.65
C MET A 16 -9.50 -5.73 2.91
N ARG A 17 -8.40 -5.72 3.66
CA ARG A 17 -8.24 -6.50 4.88
C ARG A 17 -8.70 -5.75 6.13
N GLY A 18 -9.23 -4.53 5.96
CA GLY A 18 -9.82 -3.73 7.04
C GLY A 18 -8.81 -3.26 8.08
N ARG A 19 -7.53 -3.16 7.71
CA ARG A 19 -6.44 -2.70 8.59
C ARG A 19 -5.38 -2.00 7.76
N ALA A 20 -4.62 -1.12 8.39
CA ALA A 20 -3.43 -0.54 7.75
C ALA A 20 -2.39 -1.62 7.40
N ALA A 21 -1.63 -1.38 6.33
CA ALA A 21 -0.47 -2.17 5.98
C ALA A 21 0.63 -2.01 7.05
N LYS A 22 1.34 -3.09 7.37
CA LYS A 22 2.55 -3.05 8.18
C LYS A 22 3.72 -2.58 7.30
N PRO A 23 4.70 -1.84 7.84
CA PRO A 23 5.86 -1.39 7.06
C PRO A 23 6.57 -2.52 6.31
N GLY A 24 6.69 -3.71 6.92
CA GLY A 24 7.31 -4.88 6.30
C GLY A 24 6.56 -5.42 5.08
N GLU A 25 5.26 -5.13 4.92
CA GLU A 25 4.50 -5.50 3.72
C GLU A 25 4.89 -4.60 2.53
N VAL A 26 5.18 -3.33 2.77
CA VAL A 26 5.67 -2.37 1.75
C VAL A 26 7.14 -2.64 1.40
N VAL A 27 7.99 -2.89 2.40
CA VAL A 27 9.43 -3.11 2.21
C VAL A 27 9.73 -4.29 1.27
N LYS A 28 8.91 -5.35 1.29
CA LYS A 28 9.08 -6.50 0.38
C LYS A 28 9.00 -6.10 -1.10
N VAL A 29 8.04 -5.23 -1.45
CA VAL A 29 7.87 -4.75 -2.82
C VAL A 29 9.03 -3.82 -3.20
N VAL A 30 9.44 -2.93 -2.29
CA VAL A 30 10.59 -2.05 -2.50
C VAL A 30 11.87 -2.85 -2.73
N ALA A 31 12.10 -3.90 -1.93
CA ALA A 31 13.27 -4.77 -2.06
C ALA A 31 13.28 -5.51 -3.39
N PHE A 32 12.12 -6.00 -3.86
CA PHE A 32 11.99 -6.60 -5.19
C PHE A 32 12.34 -5.59 -6.29
N LEU A 33 11.74 -4.39 -6.26
CA LEU A 33 11.98 -3.35 -7.27
C LEU A 33 13.44 -2.85 -7.29
N ALA A 34 14.13 -2.91 -6.15
CA ALA A 34 15.55 -2.55 -6.04
C ALA A 34 16.51 -3.70 -6.45
N SER A 35 15.98 -4.90 -6.71
CA SER A 35 16.79 -6.08 -7.04
C SER A 35 17.03 -6.22 -8.56
N ASN A 36 17.97 -7.08 -8.93
CA ASN A 36 18.25 -7.41 -10.33
C ASN A 36 17.07 -8.12 -11.03
N ASP A 37 16.17 -8.74 -10.26
CA ASP A 37 14.99 -9.43 -10.80
C ASP A 37 14.00 -8.46 -11.45
N ALA A 38 14.05 -7.18 -11.06
CA ALA A 38 13.26 -6.10 -11.64
C ALA A 38 14.02 -5.28 -12.70
N SER A 39 15.14 -5.77 -13.22
CA SER A 39 16.06 -5.02 -14.11
C SER A 39 15.42 -4.41 -15.37
N PHE A 40 14.30 -4.94 -15.85
CA PHE A 40 13.58 -4.41 -17.00
C PHE A 40 12.25 -3.71 -16.65
N VAL A 41 11.96 -3.55 -15.35
CA VAL A 41 10.76 -2.84 -14.86
C VAL A 41 11.11 -1.37 -14.66
N ASN A 42 10.51 -0.50 -15.46
CA ASN A 42 10.67 0.95 -15.34
C ASN A 42 9.39 1.69 -15.75
N GLY A 43 9.35 3.00 -15.49
CA GLY A 43 8.25 3.88 -15.93
C GLY A 43 6.87 3.55 -15.39
N SER A 44 6.77 2.66 -14.39
CA SER A 44 5.52 2.09 -13.90
C SER A 44 5.25 2.54 -12.47
N VAL A 45 3.97 2.76 -12.15
CA VAL A 45 3.51 3.04 -10.79
C VAL A 45 2.89 1.78 -10.22
N LEU A 46 3.42 1.28 -9.11
CA LEU A 46 2.90 0.11 -8.40
C LEU A 46 2.30 0.53 -7.06
N PHE A 47 0.99 0.31 -6.90
CA PHE A 47 0.29 0.56 -5.65
C PHE A 47 0.50 -0.60 -4.67
N VAL A 48 0.87 -0.26 -3.43
CA VAL A 48 1.00 -1.22 -2.32
C VAL A 48 0.05 -0.81 -1.20
N ASP A 49 -1.25 -0.87 -1.50
CA ASP A 49 -2.32 -0.23 -0.73
C ASP A 49 -3.53 -1.15 -0.49
N ASP A 50 -3.30 -2.47 -0.58
CA ASP A 50 -4.34 -3.49 -0.43
C ASP A 50 -5.52 -3.32 -1.40
N GLY A 51 -5.28 -2.71 -2.57
CA GLY A 51 -6.26 -2.51 -3.63
C GLY A 51 -7.15 -1.27 -3.47
N ALA A 52 -6.90 -0.41 -2.48
CA ALA A 52 -7.71 0.76 -2.19
C ALA A 52 -7.86 1.73 -3.39
N ALA A 53 -6.82 1.87 -4.22
CA ALA A 53 -6.86 2.74 -5.40
C ALA A 53 -7.73 2.22 -6.55
N VAL A 54 -7.99 0.91 -6.63
CA VAL A 54 -8.60 0.27 -7.81
C VAL A 54 -9.97 -0.34 -7.51
N PHE A 55 -10.20 -0.77 -6.27
CA PHE A 55 -11.46 -1.41 -5.89
C PHE A 55 -12.33 -0.47 -5.07
N LYS A 56 -13.59 -0.32 -5.49
CA LYS A 56 -14.61 0.40 -4.73
C LYS A 56 -15.38 -0.59 -3.86
N ARG A 57 -15.45 -0.31 -2.56
CA ARG A 57 -16.39 -0.96 -1.63
C ARG A 57 -17.73 -0.22 -1.64
#